data_AF-A0A973TNP3-F1
#
_entry.id   AF-A0A973TNP3-F1
#
_cell.length_a   1.000
_cell.length_b   1.000
_cell.length_c   1.000
_cell.angle_alpha   90.00
_cell.angle_beta   90.00
_cell.angle_gamma   90.00
#
_symmetry.space_group_name_H-M   'P 1'
#
loop_
_entity.id
_entity.type
_entity.pdbx_description
1 polymer ?
#
loop_
_entity_poly.entity_id
_entity_poly.type
_entity_poly.pdbx_seq_one_letter_code
_entity_poly.pdbx_strand_id
1 'polypeptide(L)'
;DETQGWHVVETEGGHVTYAPIGEEEQAIARWLTSQFGRCSNERVLCGAGLAHVDAVLRGATHDLDAKVVLRDPADIVAAALAGHDVAARRALARFCAVLGSVAGDAALIHGARTVVIAGGMVPRFLGFLRSSAFREKFLAKGRFAAYLENVSIHCITHPQPGLLGAAMALRASAKVKA
;
A
#
# COMPACT_ATOMS: atom_id res chain seq x y z
N ASP A 1 -26.44 12.27 12.27
CA ASP A 1 -27.44 11.24 12.59
C ASP A 1 -26.73 10.15 13.38
N GLU A 2 -26.70 10.30 14.70
CA GLU A 2 -25.95 9.43 15.63
C GLU A 2 -26.70 8.11 15.92
N THR A 3 -27.81 7.89 15.21
CA THR A 3 -28.65 6.68 15.33
C THR A 3 -28.24 5.56 14.38
N GLN A 4 -27.36 5.83 13.40
CA GLN A 4 -26.78 4.82 12.53
C GLN A 4 -25.34 4.55 12.94
N GLY A 5 -25.09 3.36 13.49
CA GLY A 5 -23.74 2.88 13.77
C GLY A 5 -22.90 2.73 12.49
N TRP A 6 -21.68 2.21 12.64
CA TRP A 6 -20.81 1.94 11.50
C TRP A 6 -21.40 0.85 10.60
N HIS A 7 -21.54 1.16 9.31
CA HIS A 7 -21.90 0.18 8.29
C HIS A 7 -20.66 -0.21 7.51
N VAL A 8 -20.36 -1.51 7.45
CA VAL A 8 -19.23 -2.03 6.67
C VAL A 8 -19.64 -2.13 5.22
N VAL A 9 -18.80 -1.61 4.32
CA VAL A 9 -18.89 -1.81 2.88
C VAL A 9 -17.63 -2.55 2.45
N GLU A 10 -17.76 -3.84 2.20
CA GLU A 10 -16.64 -4.68 1.77
C GLU A 10 -16.31 -4.42 0.30
N THR A 11 -15.02 -4.47 -0.04
CA THR A 11 -14.54 -4.20 -1.40
C THR A 11 -13.31 -5.03 -1.74
N GLU A 12 -13.04 -5.20 -3.03
CA GLU A 12 -11.83 -5.82 -3.57
C GLU A 12 -10.88 -4.76 -4.16
N GLY A 13 -10.78 -3.61 -3.47
CA GLY A 13 -10.07 -2.42 -3.96
C GLY A 13 -8.58 -2.64 -4.26
N GLY A 14 -7.94 -3.63 -3.62
CA GLY A 14 -6.54 -4.00 -3.91
C GLY A 14 -6.33 -4.60 -5.30
N HIS A 15 -7.39 -5.16 -5.89
CA HIS A 15 -7.34 -5.82 -7.20
C HIS A 15 -7.65 -4.89 -8.38
N VAL A 16 -7.90 -3.60 -8.16
CA VAL A 16 -8.02 -2.64 -9.26
C VAL A 16 -6.67 -2.43 -9.96
N THR A 17 -6.71 -1.98 -11.20
CA THR A 17 -5.51 -1.81 -12.05
C THR A 17 -4.57 -0.76 -11.46
N TYR A 18 -3.28 -1.06 -11.44
CA TYR A 18 -2.24 -0.14 -11.02
C TYR A 18 -2.05 1.00 -12.04
N ALA A 19 -2.02 2.24 -11.57
CA ALA A 19 -1.79 3.44 -12.37
C ALA A 19 -0.36 3.98 -12.14
N PRO A 20 0.65 3.54 -12.92
CA PRO A 20 2.04 3.93 -12.69
C PRO A 20 2.32 5.40 -13.02
N ILE A 21 3.06 6.10 -12.15
CA ILE A 21 3.44 7.51 -12.34
C ILE A 21 4.95 7.65 -12.55
N GLY A 22 5.34 8.15 -13.72
CA GLY A 22 6.74 8.34 -14.10
C GLY A 22 7.45 7.05 -14.54
N GLU A 23 8.71 7.18 -14.95
CA GLU A 23 9.42 6.12 -15.68
C GLU A 23 9.70 4.86 -14.83
N GLU A 24 10.09 5.04 -13.56
CA GLU A 24 10.37 3.90 -12.67
C GLU A 24 9.13 3.03 -12.43
N GLU A 25 8.00 3.68 -12.13
CA GLU A 25 6.72 3.00 -11.90
C GLU A 25 6.20 2.33 -13.17
N GLN A 26 6.39 2.95 -14.33
CA GLN A 26 6.06 2.34 -15.61
C GLN A 26 6.95 1.13 -15.91
N ALA A 27 8.25 1.16 -15.57
CA ALA A 27 9.13 0.01 -15.71
C ALA A 27 8.69 -1.16 -14.81
N ILE A 28 8.32 -0.87 -13.56
CA ILE A 28 7.76 -1.84 -12.62
C ILE A 28 6.46 -2.44 -13.18
N ALA A 29 5.55 -1.59 -13.66
CA ALA A 29 4.28 -2.04 -14.23
C ALA A 29 4.46 -2.93 -15.47
N ARG A 30 5.39 -2.57 -16.37
CA ARG A 30 5.73 -3.39 -17.55
C ARG A 30 6.28 -4.74 -17.15
N TRP A 31 7.21 -4.77 -16.20
CA TRP A 31 7.76 -6.02 -15.69
C TRP A 31 6.68 -6.90 -15.06
N LEU A 32 5.87 -6.37 -14.15
CA LEU A 32 4.77 -7.12 -13.53
C LEU A 32 3.74 -7.61 -14.55
N THR A 33 3.46 -6.80 -15.58
CA THR A 33 2.56 -7.16 -16.69
C THR A 33 3.14 -8.30 -17.52
N SER A 34 4.45 -8.31 -17.80
CA SER A 34 5.07 -9.40 -18.55
C SER A 34 5.05 -10.72 -17.79
N GLN A 35 5.10 -10.67 -16.45
CA GLN A 35 5.05 -11.88 -15.61
C GLN A 35 3.62 -12.37 -15.34
N PHE A 36 2.65 -11.46 -15.16
CA PHE A 36 1.32 -11.80 -14.62
C PHE A 36 0.14 -11.39 -15.52
N GLY A 37 0.40 -10.80 -16.68
CA GLY A 37 -0.61 -10.30 -17.63
C GLY A 37 -1.27 -8.98 -17.21
N ARG A 38 -1.78 -8.87 -15.98
CA ARG A 38 -2.37 -7.63 -15.44
C ARG A 38 -1.67 -7.21 -14.15
N CYS A 39 -1.28 -5.94 -14.07
CA CYS A 39 -0.73 -5.35 -12.86
C CYS A 39 -1.84 -4.68 -12.02
N SER A 40 -2.20 -5.27 -10.89
CA SER A 40 -3.09 -4.64 -9.89
C SER A 40 -2.30 -3.87 -8.84
N ASN A 41 -2.98 -3.02 -8.07
CA ASN A 41 -2.36 -2.34 -6.92
C ASN A 41 -1.68 -3.34 -5.97
N GLU A 42 -2.33 -4.45 -5.65
CA GLU A 42 -1.77 -5.49 -4.77
C GLU A 42 -0.51 -6.15 -5.35
N ARG A 43 -0.38 -6.28 -6.69
CA ARG A 43 0.84 -6.83 -7.30
C ARG A 43 2.09 -5.99 -6.99
N VAL A 44 1.90 -4.71 -6.66
CA VAL A 44 2.95 -3.81 -6.19
C VAL A 44 2.94 -3.72 -4.66
N LEU A 45 1.77 -3.58 -4.04
CA LEU A 45 1.57 -3.28 -2.61
C LEU A 45 1.39 -4.52 -1.74
N CYS A 46 2.24 -5.52 -1.93
CA CYS A 46 2.35 -6.70 -1.06
C CYS A 46 3.83 -7.08 -0.85
N GLY A 47 4.11 -8.09 -0.01
CA GLY A 47 5.48 -8.54 0.23
C GLY A 47 6.21 -8.94 -1.05
N ALA A 48 5.59 -9.82 -1.86
CA ALA A 48 6.14 -10.19 -3.17
C ALA A 48 6.29 -8.98 -4.10
N GLY A 49 5.35 -8.03 -4.05
CA GLY A 49 5.43 -6.78 -4.80
C GLY A 49 6.66 -5.94 -4.45
N LEU A 50 7.03 -5.84 -3.17
CA LEU A 50 8.28 -5.19 -2.75
C LEU A 50 9.51 -5.89 -3.34
N ALA A 51 9.53 -7.23 -3.35
CA ALA A 51 10.62 -7.99 -3.96
C ALA A 51 10.73 -7.75 -5.48
N HIS A 52 9.60 -7.63 -6.17
CA HIS A 52 9.56 -7.29 -7.60
C HIS A 52 10.06 -5.86 -7.86
N VAL A 53 9.60 -4.88 -7.05
CA VAL A 53 10.07 -3.48 -7.13
C VAL A 53 11.58 -3.42 -6.95
N ASP A 54 12.11 -4.10 -5.93
CA ASP A 54 13.55 -4.20 -5.69
C ASP A 54 14.31 -4.80 -6.88
N ALA A 55 13.83 -5.90 -7.43
CA ALA A 55 14.46 -6.55 -8.57
C ALA A 55 14.52 -5.63 -9.80
N VAL A 56 13.41 -4.97 -10.15
CA VAL A 56 13.35 -4.04 -11.28
C VAL A 56 14.31 -2.87 -11.07
N LEU A 57 14.37 -2.29 -9.87
CA LEU A 57 15.25 -1.16 -9.57
C LEU A 57 16.73 -1.55 -9.48
N ARG A 58 17.05 -2.83 -9.29
CA ARG A 58 18.39 -3.42 -9.44
C ARG A 58 18.74 -3.79 -10.88
N GLY A 59 17.83 -3.59 -11.83
CA GLY A 59 18.06 -3.82 -13.25
C GLY A 59 17.49 -5.12 -13.81
N ALA A 60 16.55 -5.78 -13.12
CA ALA A 60 15.81 -6.89 -13.71
C ALA A 60 15.07 -6.41 -14.97
N THR A 61 15.27 -7.13 -16.07
CA THR A 61 14.57 -6.90 -17.33
C THR A 61 13.30 -7.74 -17.38
N HIS A 62 12.40 -7.40 -18.30
CA HIS A 62 11.17 -8.16 -18.57
C HIS A 62 11.41 -9.34 -19.53
N ASP A 63 12.67 -9.64 -19.81
CA ASP A 63 13.09 -10.80 -20.60
C ASP A 63 12.78 -12.08 -19.81
N LEU A 64 12.02 -12.99 -20.41
CA LEU A 64 11.57 -14.22 -19.76
C LEU A 64 12.71 -15.22 -19.55
N ASP A 65 13.80 -15.10 -20.32
CA ASP A 65 14.97 -15.97 -20.21
C ASP A 65 15.99 -15.45 -19.17
N ALA A 66 15.84 -14.21 -18.70
CA ALA A 66 16.73 -13.62 -17.71
C ALA A 66 16.46 -14.21 -16.32
N LYS A 67 17.52 -14.71 -15.66
CA LYS A 67 17.43 -15.19 -14.27
C LYS A 67 17.25 -14.00 -13.31
N VAL A 68 16.02 -13.77 -12.87
CA VAL A 68 15.72 -12.74 -11.85
C VAL A 68 15.91 -13.31 -10.45
N VAL A 69 16.80 -12.68 -9.67
CA VAL A 69 16.98 -13.01 -8.24
C VAL A 69 16.07 -12.09 -7.43
N LEU A 70 15.06 -12.68 -6.79
CA LEU A 70 14.21 -12.00 -5.82
C LEU A 70 14.81 -12.13 -4.42
N ARG A 71 14.85 -11.01 -3.69
CA ARG A 71 15.22 -10.99 -2.27
C ARG A 71 13.98 -11.20 -1.42
N ASP A 72 14.16 -11.73 -0.21
CA ASP A 72 13.07 -11.79 0.76
C ASP A 72 12.59 -10.37 1.13
N PRO A 73 11.27 -10.11 1.21
CA PRO A 73 10.75 -8.80 1.55
C PRO A 73 11.22 -8.29 2.92
N ALA A 74 11.39 -9.16 3.91
CA ALA A 74 11.88 -8.78 5.23
C ALA A 74 13.35 -8.35 5.17
N ASP A 75 14.17 -9.04 4.36
CA ASP A 75 15.58 -8.66 4.15
C ASP A 75 15.70 -7.31 3.44
N ILE A 76 14.83 -7.03 2.45
CA ILE A 76 14.78 -5.73 1.78
C ILE A 76 14.44 -4.64 2.79
N VAL A 77 13.42 -4.83 3.64
CA VAL A 77 13.05 -3.87 4.68
C VAL A 77 14.20 -3.67 5.65
N ALA A 78 14.81 -4.74 6.16
CA ALA A 78 15.92 -4.66 7.09
C ALA A 78 17.11 -3.88 6.50
N ALA A 79 17.51 -4.19 5.26
CA ALA A 79 18.60 -3.51 4.56
C ALA A 79 18.29 -2.03 4.29
N ALA A 80 17.04 -1.71 3.92
CA ALA A 80 16.60 -0.34 3.72
C ALA A 80 16.68 0.50 5.01
N LEU A 81 16.26 -0.08 6.13
CA LEU A 81 16.30 0.54 7.46
C LEU A 81 17.72 0.68 8.00
N ALA A 82 18.61 -0.28 7.74
CA ALA A 82 20.02 -0.21 8.11
C ALA A 82 20.77 0.90 7.36
N GLY A 83 20.25 1.36 6.22
CA GLY A 83 20.69 2.58 5.56
C GLY A 83 21.81 2.42 4.53
N HIS A 84 22.52 1.29 4.53
CA HIS A 84 23.68 1.06 3.66
C HIS A 84 23.32 0.52 2.26
N ASP A 85 22.14 -0.09 2.10
CA ASP A 85 21.69 -0.62 0.81
C ASP A 85 20.83 0.40 0.07
N VAL A 86 21.44 1.08 -0.90
CA VAL A 86 20.80 2.10 -1.73
C VAL A 86 19.63 1.52 -2.55
N ALA A 87 19.77 0.28 -3.04
CA ALA A 87 18.72 -0.36 -3.85
C ALA A 87 17.50 -0.71 -2.98
N ALA A 88 17.73 -1.30 -1.81
CA ALA A 88 16.65 -1.60 -0.86
C ALA A 88 15.92 -0.34 -0.41
N ARG A 89 16.67 0.74 -0.11
CA ARG A 89 16.09 2.04 0.25
C ARG A 89 15.24 2.62 -0.87
N ARG A 90 15.72 2.58 -2.11
CA ARG A 90 14.97 3.06 -3.28
C ARG A 90 13.70 2.23 -3.50
N ALA A 91 13.76 0.91 -3.33
CA ALA A 91 12.61 0.03 -3.42
C ALA A 91 11.56 0.32 -2.35
N LEU A 92 11.96 0.44 -1.08
CA LEU A 92 11.04 0.76 0.01
C LEU A 92 10.47 2.18 -0.13
N ALA A 93 11.27 3.15 -0.60
CA ALA A 93 10.79 4.50 -0.89
C ALA A 93 9.74 4.51 -2.01
N ARG A 94 9.96 3.75 -3.08
CA ARG A 94 9.02 3.60 -4.18
C ARG A 94 7.73 2.90 -3.73
N PHE A 95 7.83 1.85 -2.92
CA PHE A 95 6.69 1.20 -2.29
C PHE A 95 5.84 2.20 -1.48
N CYS A 96 6.47 3.02 -0.65
CA CYS A 96 5.77 4.03 0.15
C CYS A 96 5.12 5.13 -0.71
N ALA A 97 5.78 5.55 -1.79
CA ALA A 97 5.23 6.50 -2.75
C ALA A 97 3.97 5.95 -3.43
N VAL A 98 4.02 4.71 -3.93
CA VAL A 98 2.87 4.04 -4.55
C VAL A 98 1.74 3.83 -3.55
N LEU A 99 2.06 3.44 -2.30
CA LEU A 99 1.07 3.32 -1.24
C LEU A 99 0.35 4.65 -0.98
N GLY A 100 1.08 5.77 -1.02
CA GLY A 100 0.53 7.12 -0.92
C GLY A 100 -0.45 7.42 -2.05
N SER A 101 -0.03 7.20 -3.30
CA SER A 101 -0.88 7.40 -4.48
C SER A 101 -2.18 6.61 -4.39
N VAL A 102 -2.12 5.31 -4.07
CA VAL A 102 -3.28 4.41 -3.98
C VAL A 102 -4.19 4.78 -2.81
N ALA A 103 -3.62 5.13 -1.65
CA ALA A 103 -4.41 5.59 -0.50
C ALA A 103 -5.14 6.92 -0.80
N GLY A 104 -4.51 7.82 -1.56
CA GLY A 104 -5.15 9.06 -2.02
C GLY A 104 -6.29 8.80 -2.99
N ASP A 105 -6.13 7.85 -3.92
CA ASP A 105 -7.22 7.44 -4.82
C ASP A 105 -8.39 6.84 -4.04
N ALA A 106 -8.12 5.94 -3.08
CA ALA A 106 -9.16 5.36 -2.23
C ALA A 106 -9.90 6.45 -1.43
N ALA A 107 -9.20 7.44 -0.89
CA ALA A 107 -9.82 8.55 -0.18
C ALA A 107 -10.77 9.36 -1.08
N LEU A 108 -10.40 9.63 -2.33
CA LEU A 108 -11.25 10.34 -3.29
C LEU A 108 -12.45 9.51 -3.75
N ILE A 109 -12.24 8.23 -4.05
CA ILE A 109 -13.29 7.30 -4.48
C ILE A 109 -14.40 7.21 -3.42
N HIS A 110 -14.03 7.16 -2.14
CA HIS A 110 -14.98 7.00 -1.04
C HIS A 110 -15.42 8.31 -0.38
N GLY A 111 -14.86 9.46 -0.76
CA GLY A 111 -15.10 10.72 -0.04
C GLY A 111 -14.70 10.63 1.44
N ALA A 112 -13.58 9.97 1.73
CA ALA A 112 -13.16 9.65 3.09
C ALA A 112 -12.68 10.90 3.86
N ARG A 113 -13.09 11.02 5.13
CA ARG A 113 -12.51 11.99 6.09
C ARG A 113 -11.28 11.44 6.83
N THR A 114 -11.18 10.12 6.90
CA THR A 114 -10.09 9.40 7.56
C THR A 114 -9.70 8.19 6.72
N VAL A 115 -8.41 7.98 6.56
CA VAL A 115 -7.82 6.77 5.98
C VAL A 115 -7.08 6.03 7.07
N VAL A 116 -7.30 4.72 7.15
CA VAL A 116 -6.63 3.85 8.10
C VAL A 116 -5.86 2.78 7.34
N ILE A 117 -4.54 2.76 7.49
CA ILE A 117 -3.66 1.74 6.92
C ILE A 117 -3.65 0.55 7.89
N ALA A 118 -4.15 -0.58 7.39
CA ALA A 118 -4.11 -1.87 8.06
C ALA A 118 -3.19 -2.81 7.27
N GLY A 119 -2.40 -3.63 7.96
CA GLY A 119 -1.55 -4.64 7.32
C GLY A 119 -0.29 -4.96 8.10
N GLY A 120 0.30 -6.13 7.87
CA GLY A 120 1.43 -6.64 8.66
C GLY A 120 2.81 -6.06 8.31
N MET A 121 2.96 -5.44 7.13
CA MET A 121 4.25 -4.91 6.68
C MET A 121 4.55 -3.52 7.23
N VAL A 122 3.63 -2.58 7.03
CA VAL A 122 3.82 -1.15 7.37
C VAL A 122 4.25 -0.90 8.83
N PRO A 123 3.70 -1.59 9.84
CA PRO A 123 4.14 -1.44 11.23
C PRO A 123 5.66 -1.62 11.44
N ARG A 124 6.31 -2.45 10.61
CA ARG A 124 7.75 -2.75 10.70
C ARG A 124 8.66 -1.61 10.24
N PHE A 125 8.14 -0.66 9.47
CA PHE A 125 8.91 0.45 8.90
C PHE A 125 8.17 1.81 9.03
N LEU A 126 7.35 1.98 10.08
CA LEU A 126 6.59 3.22 10.31
C LEU A 126 7.45 4.48 10.30
N GLY A 127 8.65 4.44 10.89
CA GLY A 127 9.59 5.56 10.86
C GLY A 127 9.97 5.95 9.42
N PHE A 128 10.29 4.95 8.60
CA PHE A 128 10.63 5.15 7.19
C PHE A 128 9.43 5.69 6.40
N LEU A 129 8.22 5.14 6.61
CA LEU A 129 7.00 5.61 5.96
C LEU A 129 6.76 7.10 6.24
N ARG A 130 6.92 7.54 7.50
CA ARG A 130 6.75 8.95 7.89
C ARG A 130 7.73 9.89 7.20
N SER A 131 8.96 9.46 6.96
CA SER A 131 9.99 10.23 6.26
C SER A 131 9.97 10.07 4.73
N SER A 132 9.08 9.23 4.19
CA SER A 132 9.00 8.92 2.76
C SER A 132 8.09 9.90 2.00
N ALA A 133 8.03 9.76 0.68
CA ALA A 133 7.10 10.50 -0.17
C ALA A 133 5.63 10.05 -0.04
N PHE A 134 5.26 9.19 0.92
CA PHE A 134 3.88 8.71 1.10
C PHE A 134 2.86 9.86 1.16
N ARG A 135 3.07 10.86 2.05
CA ARG A 135 2.12 11.97 2.19
C ARG A 135 2.11 12.89 0.97
N GLU A 136 3.28 13.13 0.37
CA GLU A 136 3.39 13.88 -0.89
C GLU A 136 2.56 13.21 -1.99
N LYS A 137 2.71 11.90 -2.19
CA LYS A 137 1.97 11.16 -3.22
C LYS A 137 0.48 10.99 -2.90
N PHE A 138 0.13 10.89 -1.62
CA PHE A 138 -1.26 10.95 -1.18
C PHE A 138 -1.93 12.26 -1.62
N LEU A 139 -1.24 13.40 -1.46
CA LEU A 139 -1.76 14.72 -1.83
C LEU A 139 -1.66 15.04 -3.33
N ALA A 140 -0.89 14.25 -4.10
CA ALA A 140 -0.63 14.49 -5.52
C ALA A 140 -1.84 14.16 -6.44
N LYS A 141 -2.97 14.85 -6.20
CA LYS A 141 -4.26 14.69 -6.91
C LYS A 141 -4.74 15.98 -7.57
N GLY A 142 -3.80 16.83 -7.98
CA GLY A 142 -4.08 18.12 -8.63
C GLY A 142 -4.98 19.00 -7.79
N ARG A 143 -6.07 19.51 -8.39
CA ARG A 143 -7.04 20.39 -7.70
C ARG A 143 -7.72 19.75 -6.48
N PHE A 144 -7.67 18.43 -6.32
CA PHE A 144 -8.21 17.74 -5.15
C PHE A 144 -7.23 17.62 -3.98
N ALA A 145 -6.00 18.14 -4.10
CA ALA A 145 -5.03 18.16 -3.01
C ALA A 145 -5.61 18.83 -1.74
N ALA A 146 -6.29 19.97 -1.88
CA ALA A 146 -6.91 20.71 -0.78
C ALA A 146 -7.98 19.90 -0.03
N TYR A 147 -8.70 19.01 -0.72
CA TYR A 147 -9.63 18.09 -0.06
C TYR A 147 -8.86 17.07 0.80
N LEU A 148 -7.79 16.50 0.25
CA LEU A 148 -6.99 15.47 0.90
C LEU A 148 -6.10 15.99 2.05
N GLU A 149 -5.78 17.28 2.07
CA GLU A 149 -5.07 17.91 3.19
C GLU A 149 -5.82 17.72 4.52
N ASN A 150 -7.16 17.75 4.47
CA ASN A 150 -8.03 17.59 5.64
C ASN A 150 -8.30 16.12 6.01
N VAL A 151 -7.79 15.16 5.23
CA VAL A 151 -7.97 13.73 5.50
C VAL A 151 -6.90 13.25 6.49
N SER A 152 -7.36 12.77 7.64
CA SER A 152 -6.51 12.17 8.67
C SER A 152 -6.03 10.78 8.23
N ILE A 153 -4.76 10.48 8.45
CA ILE A 153 -4.17 9.17 8.12
C ILE A 153 -3.66 8.51 9.39
N HIS A 154 -4.15 7.31 9.67
CA HIS A 154 -3.71 6.50 10.80
C HIS A 154 -3.13 5.17 10.31
N CYS A 155 -2.21 4.60 11.07
CA CYS A 155 -1.78 3.21 10.89
C CYS A 155 -2.21 2.41 12.11
N ILE A 156 -2.82 1.25 11.89
CA ILE A 156 -3.17 0.34 12.97
C ILE A 156 -1.89 -0.34 13.47
N THR A 157 -1.65 -0.26 14.77
CA THR A 157 -0.56 -0.97 15.46
C THR A 157 -1.05 -2.04 16.43
N HIS A 158 -2.37 -2.21 16.57
CA HIS A 158 -2.95 -3.31 17.33
C HIS A 158 -2.51 -4.65 16.70
N PRO A 159 -2.12 -5.66 17.50
CA PRO A 159 -1.54 -6.90 16.96
C PRO A 159 -2.56 -7.77 16.21
N GLN A 160 -3.84 -7.69 16.57
CA GLN A 160 -4.91 -8.53 16.00
C GLN A 160 -6.17 -7.73 15.68
N PRO A 161 -6.11 -6.73 14.78
CA PRO A 161 -7.26 -5.86 14.50
C PRO A 161 -8.42 -6.62 13.84
N GLY A 162 -8.12 -7.65 13.05
CA GLY A 162 -9.15 -8.52 12.45
C GLY A 162 -9.94 -9.30 13.49
N LEU A 163 -9.28 -9.92 14.48
CA LEU A 163 -9.97 -10.64 15.56
C LEU A 163 -10.77 -9.69 16.46
N LEU A 164 -10.24 -8.49 16.74
CA LEU A 164 -10.97 -7.46 17.47
C LEU A 164 -12.24 -7.03 16.70
N GLY A 165 -12.13 -6.79 15.39
CA GLY A 165 -13.25 -6.47 14.52
C GLY A 165 -14.31 -7.58 14.50
N ALA A 166 -13.89 -8.85 14.38
CA ALA A 166 -14.78 -10.00 14.41
C ALA A 166 -15.55 -10.10 15.74
N ALA A 167 -14.87 -9.90 16.87
CA ALA A 167 -15.51 -9.89 18.19
C ALA A 167 -16.54 -8.75 18.32
N MET A 168 -16.24 -7.56 17.81
CA MET A 168 -17.17 -6.43 17.79
C MET A 168 -18.39 -6.69 16.89
N ALA A 169 -18.19 -7.26 15.71
CA ALA A 169 -19.27 -7.60 14.77
C ALA A 169 -20.23 -8.65 15.35
N LEU A 170 -19.69 -9.66 16.03
CA LEU A 170 -20.49 -10.67 16.74
C LEU A 170 -21.33 -10.02 17.85
N ARG A 171 -20.74 -9.13 18.65
CA ARG A 171 -21.44 -8.42 19.73
C ARG A 171 -22.56 -7.50 19.20
N ALA A 172 -22.34 -6.82 18.09
CA ALA A 172 -23.35 -5.96 17.46
C ALA A 172 -24.53 -6.79 16.93
N SER A 173 -24.25 -7.92 16.27
CA SER A 173 -25.27 -8.85 15.76
C SER A 173 -26.15 -9.45 16.86
N ALA A 174 -25.59 -9.68 18.06
CA ALA A 174 -26.34 -10.17 19.20
C ALA A 174 -27.35 -9.14 19.75
N LYS A 175 -27.07 -7.84 19.64
CA LYS A 175 -27.96 -6.76 20.10
C LYS A 175 -29.12 -6.47 19.14
N VAL A 176 -29.00 -6.84 17.87
CA VAL A 176 -30.06 -6.66 16.87
C VAL A 176 -31.12 -7.78 16.95
N LYS A 177 -30.78 -8.92 17.55
CA LYS A 177 -31.67 -10.10 17.68
C LYS A 177 -32.43 -10.19 19.02
N ALA A 178 -32.16 -9.29 19.96
CA ALA A 178 -32.80 -9.23 21.27
C ALA A 178 -33.73 -8.01 21.31
#